data_AF-A0AAD4GCI2-F1
#
_entry.id   AF-A0AAD4GCI2-F1
#
_cell.length_a   1.000
_cell.length_b   1.000
_cell.length_c   1.000
_cell.angle_alpha   90.00
_cell.angle_beta   90.00
_cell.angle_gamma   90.00
#
_symmetry.space_group_name_H-M   'P 1'
#
loop_
_entity.id
_entity.type
_entity.pdbx_description
1 polymer ?
#
loop_
_entity_poly.entity_id
_entity_poly.type
_entity_poly.pdbx_seq_one_letter_code
_entity_poly.pdbx_strand_id
1 'polypeptide(L)'
;TCNNHQAVNQANKSRGKLESTGVGGTACARHGCFVPHTLVDFQKGERQVNMDYSLAYAMQYNMKNIVRIINFYDINCAYIKKLRSRVRNSNFIEIPDDMKIIPGIGIWHVHGHQTECF
;
A
#
# COMPACT_ATOMS: atom_id res chain seq x y z
N THR A 1 -1.62 7.67 16.06
CA THR A 1 -1.72 7.66 14.58
C THR A 1 -0.91 8.82 14.05
N CYS A 2 -0.07 8.63 13.02
CA CYS A 2 0.70 9.71 12.39
C CYS A 2 -0.22 10.84 11.89
N ASN A 3 0.33 12.06 11.83
CA ASN A 3 -0.36 13.35 11.70
C ASN A 3 -1.67 13.34 10.88
N ASN A 4 -2.66 14.06 11.43
CA ASN A 4 -4.04 14.23 10.97
C ASN A 4 -4.17 14.14 9.43
N HIS A 5 -4.76 13.04 8.91
CA HIS A 5 -4.83 12.62 7.50
C HIS A 5 -5.58 13.58 6.54
N GLN A 6 -5.28 14.88 6.56
CA GLN A 6 -5.95 15.89 5.75
C GLN A 6 -5.77 15.65 4.25
N ALA A 7 -4.60 15.14 3.83
CA ALA A 7 -4.33 14.79 2.43
C ALA A 7 -5.27 13.68 1.91
N VAL A 8 -5.47 12.62 2.70
CA VAL A 8 -6.40 11.52 2.35
C VAL A 8 -7.84 12.03 2.29
N ASN A 9 -8.24 12.88 3.23
CA ASN A 9 -9.59 13.45 3.26
C ASN A 9 -9.86 14.37 2.06
N GLN A 10 -8.85 15.11 1.59
CA GLN A 10 -8.97 15.97 0.41
C GLN A 10 -8.98 15.17 -0.90
N ALA A 11 -8.17 14.11 -0.99
CA ALA A 11 -8.14 13.20 -2.14
C ALA A 11 -9.43 12.38 -2.29
N ASN A 12 -10.09 12.05 -1.18
CA ASN A 12 -11.36 11.31 -1.16
C ASN A 12 -12.61 12.18 -1.39
N LYS A 13 -12.44 13.49 -1.62
CA LYS A 13 -13.56 14.35 -2.03
C LYS A 13 -14.10 13.84 -3.37
N SER A 14 -15.41 13.57 -3.41
CA SER A 14 -16.06 13.10 -4.62
C SER A 14 -15.92 14.16 -5.72
N ARG A 15 -15.23 13.78 -6.80
CA ARG A 15 -15.25 14.49 -8.07
C ARG A 15 -16.26 13.76 -8.95
N GLY A 16 -17.40 14.38 -9.27
CA GLY A 16 -18.45 13.73 -10.03
C GLY A 16 -18.01 13.35 -11.45
N LYS A 17 -18.59 12.26 -11.99
CA LYS A 17 -18.49 11.81 -13.40
C LYS A 17 -17.12 11.29 -13.89
N LEU A 18 -16.29 10.70 -13.03
CA LEU A 18 -15.06 10.01 -13.44
C LEU A 18 -15.18 8.49 -13.22
N GLU A 19 -14.75 7.70 -14.19
CA GLU A 19 -14.64 6.23 -14.07
C GLU A 19 -13.47 5.84 -13.14
N SER A 20 -12.37 6.58 -13.24
CA SER A 20 -11.20 6.49 -12.37
C SER A 20 -10.84 7.88 -11.84
N THR A 21 -10.66 7.98 -10.53
CA THR A 21 -10.25 9.20 -9.82
C THR A 21 -8.73 9.26 -9.58
N GLY A 22 -8.02 8.21 -9.97
CA GLY A 22 -6.57 8.05 -9.81
C GLY A 22 -6.18 6.59 -10.03
N VAL A 23 -4.87 6.33 -10.10
CA VAL A 23 -4.32 4.98 -10.27
C VAL A 23 -3.34 4.71 -9.13
N GLY A 24 -3.40 3.51 -8.57
CA GLY A 24 -2.43 2.97 -7.64
C GLY A 24 -1.63 1.84 -8.26
N GLY A 25 -0.44 1.57 -7.74
CA GLY A 25 0.43 0.52 -8.24
C GLY A 25 1.59 0.24 -7.30
N THR A 26 2.16 -0.95 -7.43
CA THR A 26 3.39 -1.31 -6.72
C THR A 26 4.54 -1.31 -7.70
N ALA A 27 5.58 -0.53 -7.41
CA ALA A 27 6.77 -0.45 -8.22
C ALA A 27 7.97 -1.12 -7.52
N CYS A 28 8.86 -1.71 -8.32
CA CYS A 28 10.13 -2.20 -7.82
C CYS A 28 11.03 -1.01 -7.46
N ALA A 29 11.34 -0.85 -6.17
CA ALA A 29 12.22 0.23 -5.71
C ALA A 29 13.62 0.20 -6.33
N ARG A 30 14.09 -0.96 -6.79
CA ARG A 30 15.42 -1.12 -7.42
C ARG A 30 15.43 -0.71 -8.89
N HIS A 31 14.41 -1.11 -9.65
CA HIS A 31 14.41 -0.98 -11.11
C HIS A 31 13.46 0.11 -11.61
N GLY A 32 12.64 0.70 -10.74
CA GLY A 32 11.69 1.77 -11.08
C GLY A 32 10.50 1.33 -11.93
N CYS A 33 10.38 0.04 -12.26
CA CYS A 33 9.27 -0.49 -13.05
C CYS A 33 8.09 -0.87 -12.16
N PHE A 34 6.87 -0.71 -12.69
CA PHE A 34 5.67 -1.26 -12.07
C PHE A 34 5.70 -2.78 -12.13
N VAL A 35 5.36 -3.43 -11.02
CA VAL A 35 5.24 -4.88 -10.96
C VAL A 35 3.97 -5.28 -11.71
N PRO A 36 4.01 -6.28 -12.60
CA PRO A 36 2.84 -6.73 -13.35
C PRO A 36 1.66 -7.10 -12.44
N HIS A 37 0.44 -6.86 -12.93
CA HIS A 37 -0.82 -7.14 -12.23
C HIS A 37 -1.08 -6.32 -10.95
N THR A 38 -0.30 -5.26 -10.71
CA THR A 38 -0.45 -4.45 -9.48
C THR A 38 -1.17 -3.12 -9.68
N LEU A 39 -1.43 -2.72 -10.92
CA LEU A 39 -2.11 -1.46 -11.23
C LEU A 39 -3.60 -1.58 -10.92
N VAL A 40 -4.13 -0.58 -10.23
CA VAL A 40 -5.52 -0.52 -9.78
C VAL A 40 -6.10 0.87 -10.02
N ASP A 41 -7.30 0.92 -10.57
CA ASP A 41 -8.06 2.16 -10.68
C ASP A 41 -8.75 2.50 -9.35
N PHE A 42 -8.74 3.79 -9.01
CA PHE A 42 -9.38 4.31 -7.82
C PHE A 42 -10.78 4.83 -8.14
N GLN A 43 -11.81 4.22 -7.56
CA GLN A 43 -13.20 4.63 -7.80
C GLN A 43 -13.56 5.91 -7.01
N LYS A 44 -12.90 6.13 -5.87
CA LYS A 44 -13.13 7.31 -5.01
C LYS A 44 -11.91 7.54 -4.12
N GLY A 45 -10.84 8.01 -4.74
CA GLY A 45 -9.53 8.18 -4.13
C GLY A 45 -8.89 6.86 -3.69
N GLU A 46 -7.73 6.97 -3.06
CA GLU A 46 -6.97 5.83 -2.59
C GLU A 46 -7.69 5.12 -1.43
N ARG A 47 -7.95 3.82 -1.62
CA ARG A 47 -8.54 2.96 -0.60
C ARG A 47 -7.56 1.87 -0.23
N GLN A 48 -7.57 1.48 1.05
CA GLN A 48 -6.71 0.39 1.54
C GLN A 48 -6.94 -0.90 0.74
N VAL A 49 -8.17 -1.23 0.34
CA VAL A 49 -8.46 -2.41 -0.49
C VAL A 49 -7.74 -2.39 -1.85
N ASN A 50 -7.61 -1.22 -2.47
CA ASN A 50 -6.90 -1.07 -3.75
C ASN A 50 -5.40 -1.31 -3.55
N MET A 51 -4.84 -0.75 -2.48
CA MET A 51 -3.41 -0.90 -2.16
C MET A 51 -3.07 -2.31 -1.64
N ASP A 52 -3.98 -2.96 -0.92
CA ASP A 52 -3.85 -4.35 -0.49
C ASP A 52 -3.78 -5.29 -1.70
N TYR A 53 -4.66 -5.08 -2.69
CA TYR A 53 -4.60 -5.82 -3.96
C TYR A 53 -3.26 -5.62 -4.64
N SER A 54 -2.85 -4.35 -4.82
CA SER A 54 -1.59 -4.00 -5.48
C SER A 54 -0.39 -4.69 -4.82
N LEU A 55 -0.29 -4.60 -3.49
CA LEU A 55 0.82 -5.19 -2.73
C LEU A 55 0.77 -6.71 -2.74
N ALA A 56 -0.39 -7.34 -2.54
CA ALA A 56 -0.52 -8.79 -2.51
C ALA A 56 -0.05 -9.43 -3.83
N TYR A 57 -0.49 -8.90 -4.97
CA TYR A 57 -0.05 -9.38 -6.28
C TYR A 57 1.44 -9.11 -6.53
N ALA A 58 1.97 -7.99 -6.05
CA ALA A 58 3.41 -7.74 -6.12
C ALA A 58 4.22 -8.82 -5.38
N MET A 59 3.73 -9.25 -4.22
CA MET A 59 4.37 -10.26 -3.37
C MET A 59 4.22 -11.69 -3.90
N GLN A 60 3.35 -11.90 -4.90
CA GLN A 60 3.20 -13.18 -5.59
C GLN A 60 3.96 -13.22 -6.93
N TYR A 61 4.27 -12.06 -7.51
CA TYR A 61 4.91 -11.98 -8.82
C TYR A 61 6.42 -12.24 -8.76
N ASN A 62 6.84 -13.43 -9.21
CA ASN A 62 8.25 -13.84 -9.33
C ASN A 62 9.06 -13.74 -8.02
N MET A 63 8.42 -14.04 -6.89
CA MET A 63 9.02 -13.94 -5.55
C MET A 63 9.62 -15.26 -5.02
N LYS A 64 9.92 -16.23 -5.90
CA LYS A 64 10.48 -17.52 -5.49
C LYS A 64 11.79 -17.31 -4.70
N ASN A 65 11.89 -17.92 -3.52
CA ASN A 65 13.01 -17.80 -2.58
C ASN A 65 13.21 -16.42 -1.93
N ILE A 66 12.28 -15.47 -2.12
CA ILE A 66 12.32 -14.17 -1.45
C ILE A 66 11.49 -14.26 -0.17
N VAL A 67 12.18 -14.25 0.98
CA VAL A 67 11.55 -14.33 2.32
C VAL A 67 11.40 -12.98 2.99
N ARG A 68 11.89 -11.90 2.37
CA ARG A 68 11.91 -10.55 2.96
C ARG A 68 11.68 -9.50 1.90
N ILE A 69 10.75 -8.58 2.17
CA ILE A 69 10.43 -7.45 1.31
C ILE A 69 10.48 -6.17 2.13
N ILE A 70 11.12 -5.14 1.56
CA ILE A 70 11.05 -3.77 2.09
C ILE A 70 9.93 -3.08 1.32
N ASN A 71 8.88 -2.67 2.02
CA ASN A 71 7.74 -2.00 1.44
C ASN A 71 7.78 -0.52 1.83
N PHE A 72 7.93 0.38 0.87
CA PHE A 72 7.84 1.82 1.11
C PHE A 72 6.43 2.31 0.81
N TYR A 73 5.86 3.08 1.74
CA TYR A 73 4.55 3.69 1.55
C TYR A 73 4.38 4.89 2.49
N ASP A 74 3.71 5.94 2.03
CA ASP A 74 3.65 7.21 2.77
C ASP A 74 2.90 7.10 4.10
N ILE A 75 1.88 6.23 4.15
CA ILE A 75 1.09 5.98 5.36
C ILE A 75 1.42 4.62 5.98
N ASN A 76 2.63 4.08 5.75
CA ASN A 76 2.94 2.70 6.13
C ASN A 76 2.76 2.44 7.64
N CYS A 77 3.09 3.43 8.48
CA CYS A 77 2.91 3.37 9.94
C CYS A 77 1.49 3.00 10.39
N ALA A 78 0.47 3.37 9.61
CA ALA A 78 -0.94 3.04 9.88
C ALA A 78 -1.41 1.87 9.02
N TYR A 79 -0.96 1.81 7.77
CA TYR A 79 -1.35 0.80 6.81
C TYR A 79 -0.92 -0.60 7.22
N ILE A 80 0.36 -0.78 7.60
CA ILE A 80 0.95 -2.10 7.87
C ILE A 80 0.32 -2.79 9.08
N LYS A 81 -0.08 -2.00 10.09
CA LYS A 81 -0.68 -2.49 11.35
C LYS A 81 -1.95 -3.32 11.10
N LYS A 82 -2.70 -3.01 10.06
CA LYS A 82 -3.96 -3.68 9.71
C LYS A 82 -3.87 -4.57 8.47
N LEU A 83 -2.76 -4.54 7.73
CA LEU A 83 -2.60 -5.27 6.46
C LEU A 83 -2.89 -6.76 6.60
N ARG A 84 -2.18 -7.46 7.49
CA ARG A 84 -2.36 -8.91 7.70
C ARG A 84 -3.80 -9.27 8.08
N SER A 85 -4.46 -8.44 8.89
CA SER A 85 -5.88 -8.66 9.23
C SER A 85 -6.79 -8.46 8.03
N ARG A 86 -6.56 -7.45 7.18
CA ARG A 86 -7.37 -7.22 5.98
C ARG A 86 -7.19 -8.35 4.97
N VAL A 87 -5.95 -8.81 4.75
CA VAL A 87 -5.65 -9.93 3.84
C VAL A 87 -6.31 -11.22 4.32
N ARG A 88 -6.18 -11.59 5.61
CA ARG A 88 -6.83 -12.80 6.16
C ARG A 88 -8.35 -12.78 6.08
N ASN A 89 -8.96 -11.61 6.09
CA ASN A 89 -10.42 -11.45 5.97
C ASN A 89 -10.89 -11.31 4.52
N SER A 90 -9.99 -11.43 3.54
CA SER A 90 -10.31 -11.35 2.12
C SER A 90 -10.31 -12.73 1.48
N ASN A 91 -11.26 -12.96 0.58
CA ASN A 91 -11.31 -14.18 -0.24
C ASN A 91 -10.55 -14.03 -1.57
N PHE A 92 -9.97 -12.86 -1.84
CA PHE A 92 -9.44 -12.51 -3.17
C PHE A 92 -7.94 -12.31 -3.22
N ILE A 93 -7.29 -12.12 -2.07
CA ILE A 93 -5.86 -11.80 -1.99
C ILE A 93 -5.20 -12.61 -0.88
N GLU A 94 -3.93 -12.93 -1.08
CA GLU A 94 -3.12 -13.68 -0.14
C GLU A 94 -1.72 -13.09 -0.06
N ILE A 95 -1.13 -13.11 1.13
CA ILE A 95 0.28 -12.79 1.35
C ILE A 95 0.88 -13.96 2.14
N PRO A 96 1.96 -14.60 1.67
CA PRO A 96 2.60 -15.70 2.38
C PRO A 96 2.96 -15.31 3.83
N ASP A 97 2.66 -16.19 4.79
CA ASP A 97 2.87 -15.93 6.22
C ASP A 97 4.35 -15.90 6.62
N ASP A 98 5.20 -16.63 5.91
CA ASP A 98 6.65 -16.66 6.08
C ASP A 98 7.35 -15.42 5.50
N MET A 99 6.66 -14.65 4.65
CA MET A 99 7.22 -13.46 4.03
C MET A 99 7.28 -12.28 5.01
N LYS A 100 8.50 -11.91 5.41
CA LYS A 100 8.75 -10.78 6.32
C LYS A 100 8.63 -9.45 5.58
N ILE A 101 7.65 -8.64 5.97
CA ILE A 101 7.49 -7.27 5.49
C ILE A 101 8.22 -6.31 6.43
N ILE A 102 9.17 -5.56 5.88
CA ILE A 102 9.84 -4.47 6.58
C ILE A 102 9.20 -3.17 6.07
N PRO A 103 8.38 -2.49 6.89
CA PRO A 103 7.80 -1.23 6.49
C PRO A 103 8.87 -0.14 6.45
N GLY A 104 8.91 0.57 5.33
CA GLY A 104 9.68 1.78 5.11
C GLY A 104 8.75 2.96 4.84
N ILE A 105 9.25 4.15 5.12
CA ILE A 105 8.54 5.42 4.97
C ILE A 105 9.46 6.39 4.25
N GLY A 106 8.92 7.15 3.29
CA GLY A 106 9.68 8.19 2.60
C GLY A 106 10.17 9.27 3.54
N ILE A 107 11.39 9.78 3.31
CA ILE A 107 12.04 10.80 4.16
C ILE A 107 11.18 12.07 4.32
N TRP A 108 10.40 12.42 3.28
CA TRP A 108 9.49 13.56 3.27
C TRP A 108 8.35 13.47 4.29
N HIS A 109 8.03 12.26 4.74
CA HIS A 109 6.98 12.00 5.73
C HIS A 109 7.55 11.79 7.13
N VAL A 110 8.88 11.63 7.28
CA VAL A 110 9.55 11.30 8.55
C VAL A 110 9.24 12.31 9.66
N HIS A 111 9.11 13.60 9.31
CA HIS A 111 8.81 14.67 10.25
C HIS A 111 7.35 14.67 10.77
N GLY A 112 6.44 13.93 10.13
CA GLY A 112 5.05 13.75 10.58
C GLY A 112 4.85 12.58 11.55
N HIS A 113 5.86 11.72 11.72
CA HIS A 113 5.75 10.50 12.51
C HIS A 113 6.02 10.73 14.01
N GLN A 114 5.25 10.02 14.82
CA GLN A 114 5.45 9.93 16.27
C GLN A 114 6.20 8.64 16.60
N THR A 115 6.84 8.56 17.76
CA THR A 115 7.62 7.37 18.19
C THR A 115 6.79 6.08 18.16
N GLU A 116 5.48 6.17 18.43
CA GLU A 116 4.49 5.09 18.33
C GLU A 116 4.22 4.57 16.90
N CYS A 117 4.82 5.20 15.89
CA CYS A 117 4.75 4.79 14.49
C CYS A 117 5.84 3.76 14.11
N PHE A 118 6.83 3.54 14.98
CA PHE A 118 7.92 2.58 14.79
C PHE A 118 7.62 1.24 15.46
#